data_AF-A0A067MRX7-F1
#
_entry.id   AF-A0A067MRX7-F1
#
_cell.length_a   1.000
_cell.length_b   1.000
_cell.length_c   1.000
_cell.angle_alpha   90.00
_cell.angle_beta   90.00
_cell.angle_gamma   90.00
#
_symmetry.space_group_name_H-M   'P 1'
#
loop_
_entity.id
_entity.type
_entity.pdbx_description
1 polymer ?
#
loop_
_entity_poly.entity_id
_entity_poly.type
_entity_poly.pdbx_seq_one_letter_code
_entity_poly.pdbx_strand_id
1 'polypeptide(L)'
;IYDFLGLSRVLATVVPIIIASNKTQLSDFSRNKSAWPVYLTIGNIEKSVCRKPSSHATILLGYIPVSDLNIFSEKLQTSKGSDLFHLCMSMFTEPLVEAGKQGLLAVCPDSFKQRIYPVLAAYIANHPEQCLVTCTKQNRCPKCTVPAHELG
;
A
#
# COMPACT_ATOMS: atom_id res chain seq x y z
N ILE A 1 -27.96 -25.86 -6.92
CA ILE A 1 -28.68 -26.79 -6.02
C ILE A 1 -28.83 -26.06 -4.70
N TYR A 2 -30.07 -25.71 -4.36
CA TYR A 2 -30.45 -25.09 -3.09
C TYR A 2 -29.95 -25.99 -1.94
N ASP A 3 -29.24 -25.43 -0.97
CA ASP A 3 -28.79 -26.24 0.17
C ASP A 3 -29.83 -26.16 1.30
N PHE A 4 -30.47 -27.32 1.51
CA PHE A 4 -31.72 -27.57 2.22
C PHE A 4 -31.50 -27.72 3.73
N LEU A 5 -30.46 -27.09 4.30
CA LEU A 5 -30.01 -27.33 5.68
C LEU A 5 -29.76 -26.06 6.52
N GLY A 6 -30.02 -24.85 6.02
CA GLY A 6 -29.91 -23.62 6.81
C GLY A 6 -28.51 -23.28 7.35
N LEU A 7 -27.50 -24.10 7.04
CA LEU A 7 -26.09 -23.86 7.33
C LEU A 7 -25.43 -23.34 6.05
N SER A 8 -25.59 -22.04 5.80
CA SER A 8 -24.65 -21.34 4.92
C SER A 8 -23.26 -21.53 5.52
N ARG A 9 -22.44 -22.40 4.94
CA ARG A 9 -21.00 -22.40 5.19
C ARG A 9 -20.51 -21.03 4.76
N VAL A 10 -20.41 -20.10 5.72
CA VAL A 10 -19.72 -18.83 5.50
C VAL A 10 -18.24 -19.19 5.37
N LEU A 11 -17.83 -19.56 4.16
CA LEU A 11 -16.42 -19.71 3.83
C LEU A 11 -15.76 -18.35 4.04
N ALA A 12 -14.64 -18.40 4.76
CA ALA A 12 -13.86 -17.23 5.15
C ALA A 12 -12.48 -17.32 4.53
N THR A 13 -12.03 -16.25 3.87
CA THR A 13 -10.73 -16.22 3.18
C THR A 13 -9.94 -14.98 3.57
N VAL A 14 -8.66 -15.15 3.87
CA VAL A 14 -7.73 -14.03 4.04
C VAL A 14 -7.35 -13.50 2.66
N VAL A 15 -7.42 -12.18 2.49
CA VAL A 15 -7.03 -11.49 1.26
C VAL A 15 -5.81 -10.62 1.57
N PRO A 16 -4.58 -11.06 1.25
CA PRO A 16 -3.39 -10.26 1.44
C PRO A 16 -3.47 -9.01 0.56
N ILE A 17 -3.42 -7.84 1.17
CA ILE A 17 -3.34 -6.55 0.49
C ILE A 17 -1.88 -6.18 0.34
N ILE A 18 -1.48 -5.81 -0.87
CA ILE A 18 -0.15 -5.34 -1.20
C ILE A 18 -0.27 -3.91 -1.69
N ILE A 19 0.42 -2.99 -1.02
CA ILE A 19 0.48 -1.58 -1.41
C ILE A 19 1.83 -1.28 -2.04
N ALA A 20 1.84 -0.39 -3.03
CA ALA A 20 3.08 0.16 -3.56
C ALA A 20 2.96 1.68 -3.67
N SER A 21 4.05 2.39 -3.39
CA SER A 21 4.19 3.79 -3.75
C SER A 21 5.43 3.97 -4.62
N ASN A 22 5.44 5.03 -5.42
CA ASN A 22 6.68 5.51 -6.03
C ASN A 22 6.54 7.00 -6.32
N LYS A 23 7.39 7.84 -5.75
CA LYS A 23 7.45 9.27 -6.07
C LYS A 23 8.08 9.42 -7.46
N THR A 24 7.28 9.85 -8.43
CA THR A 24 7.68 10.00 -9.83
C THR A 24 7.67 11.48 -10.24
N GLN A 25 8.77 11.95 -10.83
CA GLN A 25 8.87 13.27 -11.44
C GLN A 25 8.18 13.23 -12.82
N LEU A 26 7.21 14.11 -13.07
CA LEU A 26 6.36 14.05 -14.27
C LEU A 26 6.93 14.83 -15.47
N SER A 27 7.78 15.84 -15.26
CA SER A 27 8.51 16.54 -16.34
C SER A 27 9.63 17.45 -15.83
N ASP A 28 10.74 17.54 -16.57
CA ASP A 28 11.82 18.52 -16.33
C ASP A 28 11.58 19.86 -17.05
N PHE A 29 10.72 19.87 -18.08
CA PHE A 29 10.54 21.02 -18.99
C PHE A 29 9.34 21.92 -18.68
N SER A 30 8.45 21.54 -17.75
CA SER A 30 7.29 22.36 -17.41
C SER A 30 6.93 22.27 -15.93
N ARG A 31 7.66 23.05 -15.13
CA ARG A 31 7.35 23.38 -13.72
C ARG A 31 7.27 22.14 -12.81
N ASN A 32 8.41 21.65 -12.30
CA ASN A 32 8.59 20.75 -11.12
C ASN A 32 7.32 20.07 -10.59
N LYS A 33 6.62 19.30 -11.42
CA LYS A 33 5.43 18.55 -11.01
C LYS A 33 5.87 17.13 -10.74
N SER A 34 5.81 16.71 -9.49
CA SER A 34 5.98 15.32 -9.10
C SER A 34 4.65 14.77 -8.62
N ALA A 35 4.33 13.55 -9.03
CA ALA A 35 3.22 12.79 -8.48
C ALA A 35 3.76 11.67 -7.59
N TRP A 36 2.99 11.34 -6.57
CA TRP A 36 3.29 10.23 -5.69
C TRP A 36 2.08 9.29 -5.60
N PRO A 37 1.86 8.47 -6.64
CA PRO A 37 0.77 7.51 -6.65
C PRO A 37 0.94 6.43 -5.58
N VAL A 38 -0.20 5.99 -5.05
CA VAL A 38 -0.34 4.82 -4.18
C VAL A 38 -1.19 3.78 -4.91
N TYR A 39 -0.63 2.61 -5.11
CA TYR A 39 -1.24 1.48 -5.79
C TYR A 39 -1.62 0.38 -4.79
N LEU A 40 -2.66 -0.38 -5.11
CA LEU A 40 -3.09 -1.56 -4.37
C LEU A 40 -3.30 -2.75 -5.29
N THR A 41 -2.88 -3.92 -4.84
CA THR A 41 -3.22 -5.21 -5.42
C THR A 41 -3.51 -6.23 -4.33
N ILE A 42 -4.06 -7.39 -4.69
CA ILE A 42 -4.34 -8.48 -3.77
C ILE A 42 -3.45 -9.68 -4.09
N GLY A 43 -2.96 -10.36 -3.04
CA GLY A 43 -2.04 -11.49 -3.15
C GLY A 43 -2.68 -12.79 -3.66
N ASN A 44 -4.01 -12.89 -3.66
CA ASN A 44 -4.72 -14.06 -4.19
C ASN A 44 -4.81 -14.08 -5.73
N ILE A 45 -4.37 -13.01 -6.41
CA ILE A 45 -4.29 -13.03 -7.87
C ILE A 45 -3.08 -13.86 -8.30
N GLU A 46 -3.28 -14.73 -9.28
CA GLU A 46 -2.17 -15.49 -9.85
C GLU A 46 -1.06 -14.56 -10.37
N LYS A 47 0.19 -14.92 -10.09
CA LYS A 47 1.37 -14.17 -10.54
C LYS A 47 1.40 -13.95 -12.07
N SER A 48 0.88 -14.92 -12.82
CA SER A 48 0.76 -14.86 -14.28
C SER A 48 -0.16 -13.72 -14.73
N VAL A 49 -1.22 -13.44 -13.95
CA VAL A 49 -2.19 -12.37 -14.16
C VAL A 49 -1.62 -11.03 -13.70
N CYS A 50 -1.02 -10.95 -12.51
CA CYS A 50 -0.35 -9.72 -12.04
C CYS A 50 0.71 -9.18 -13.02
N ARG A 51 1.36 -10.06 -13.79
CA ARG A 51 2.37 -9.69 -14.79
C ARG A 51 1.81 -9.24 -16.14
N LYS A 52 0.49 -9.29 -16.34
CA LYS A 52 -0.18 -8.82 -17.55
C LYS A 52 -0.71 -7.40 -17.30
N PRO A 53 -0.13 -6.35 -17.92
CA PRO A 53 -0.60 -4.98 -17.72
C PRO A 53 -2.09 -4.78 -18.06
N SER A 54 -2.61 -5.55 -19.02
CA SER A 54 -4.02 -5.53 -19.44
C SER A 54 -5.00 -6.17 -18.46
N SER A 55 -4.52 -6.85 -17.42
CA SER A 55 -5.38 -7.55 -16.45
C SER A 55 -5.99 -6.62 -15.40
N HIS A 56 -5.52 -5.37 -15.30
CA HIS A 56 -5.93 -4.43 -14.27
C HIS A 56 -5.84 -5.00 -12.84
N ALA A 57 -4.91 -5.94 -12.60
CA ALA A 57 -4.68 -6.58 -11.30
C ALA A 57 -4.17 -5.62 -10.21
N THR A 58 -3.83 -4.39 -10.57
CA THR A 58 -3.41 -3.32 -9.66
C THR A 58 -4.30 -2.09 -9.90
N ILE A 59 -4.81 -1.51 -8.82
CA ILE A 59 -5.63 -0.31 -8.84
C ILE A 59 -4.85 0.88 -8.26
N LEU A 60 -5.12 2.08 -8.76
CA LEU A 60 -4.64 3.33 -8.17
C LEU A 60 -5.59 3.74 -7.04
N LEU A 61 -5.09 3.81 -5.80
CA LEU A 61 -5.86 4.29 -4.66
C LEU A 61 -5.93 5.81 -4.59
N GLY A 62 -4.86 6.48 -5.00
CA GLY A 62 -4.79 7.94 -4.97
C GLY A 62 -3.36 8.47 -5.05
N TYR A 63 -3.20 9.75 -4.73
CA TYR A 63 -1.93 10.44 -4.76
C TYR A 63 -1.62 11.05 -3.39
N ILE A 64 -0.39 10.90 -2.94
CA ILE A 64 0.15 11.66 -1.81
C ILE A 64 0.53 13.05 -2.34
N PRO A 65 0.10 14.13 -1.67
CA PRO A 65 0.45 15.48 -2.09
C PRO A 65 1.96 15.69 -2.04
N VAL A 66 2.53 16.17 -3.13
CA VAL A 66 3.91 16.68 -3.12
C VAL A 66 3.85 18.19 -2.97
N SER A 67 4.10 18.66 -1.76
CA SER A 67 4.07 20.08 -1.42
C SER A 67 5.48 20.55 -1.08
N ASP A 68 5.84 21.72 -1.60
CA ASP A 68 7.05 22.42 -1.16
C ASP A 68 6.77 22.98 0.24
N LEU A 69 7.26 22.28 1.27
CA LEU A 69 7.03 22.55 2.68
C LEU A 69 7.81 23.79 3.18
N ASN A 70 7.96 24.80 2.32
CA ASN A 70 8.76 26.01 2.50
C ASN A 70 8.29 26.89 3.66
N ILE A 71 7.06 26.68 4.14
CA ILE A 71 6.54 27.32 5.35
C ILE A 71 7.29 26.87 6.62
N PHE A 72 7.97 25.71 6.56
CA PHE A 72 8.80 25.19 7.64
C PHE A 72 10.28 25.48 7.36
N SER A 73 11.06 25.65 8.43
CA SER A 73 12.52 25.72 8.34
C SER A 73 13.08 24.46 7.69
N GLU A 74 14.18 24.57 6.94
CA GLU A 74 14.83 23.43 6.25
C GLU A 74 15.01 22.19 7.14
N LYS A 75 15.42 22.40 8.39
CA LYS A 75 15.59 21.32 9.39
C LYS A 75 14.33 20.51 9.67
N LEU A 76 13.15 21.10 9.50
CA LEU A 76 11.85 20.49 9.77
C LEU A 76 11.16 19.96 8.52
N GLN A 77 11.54 20.41 7.32
CA GLN A 77 10.88 20.04 6.08
C GLN A 77 10.87 18.53 5.84
N THR A 78 11.99 17.84 6.10
CA THR A 78 12.06 16.37 5.98
C THR A 78 11.12 15.67 6.95
N SER A 79 11.10 16.10 8.23
CA SER A 79 10.22 15.51 9.23
C SER A 79 8.74 15.75 8.87
N LYS A 80 8.40 16.97 8.44
CA LYS A 80 7.03 17.32 8.06
C LYS A 80 6.58 16.60 6.79
N GLY A 81 7.50 16.34 5.86
CA GLY A 81 7.25 15.47 4.71
C GLY A 81 6.93 14.04 5.13
N SER A 82 7.65 13.52 6.14
CA SER A 82 7.35 12.22 6.74
C SER A 82 5.99 12.19 7.42
N ASP A 83 5.67 13.21 8.22
CA ASP A 83 4.38 13.35 8.90
C ASP A 83 3.23 13.33 7.89
N LEU A 84 3.36 14.11 6.79
CA LEU A 84 2.38 14.17 5.71
C LEU A 84 2.21 12.82 5.02
N PHE A 85 3.32 12.14 4.71
CA PHE A 85 3.29 10.80 4.12
C PHE A 85 2.52 9.81 5.01
N HIS A 86 2.85 9.75 6.30
CA HIS A 86 2.19 8.82 7.23
C HIS A 86 0.72 9.17 7.48
N LEU A 87 0.37 10.46 7.50
CA LEU A 87 -1.04 10.89 7.58
C LEU A 87 -1.83 10.44 6.34
N CYS A 88 -1.27 10.60 5.14
CA CYS A 88 -1.92 10.09 3.92
C CYS A 88 -2.05 8.56 3.94
N MET A 89 -0.98 7.86 4.32
CA MET A 89 -1.00 6.40 4.39
C MET A 89 -1.96 5.88 5.45
N SER A 90 -2.14 6.56 6.58
CA SER A 90 -3.14 6.18 7.59
C SER A 90 -4.56 6.31 7.03
N MET A 91 -4.87 7.38 6.29
CA MET A 91 -6.17 7.54 5.63
C MET A 91 -6.44 6.42 4.61
N PHE A 92 -5.43 6.03 3.81
CA PHE A 92 -5.59 4.93 2.85
C PHE A 92 -5.79 3.55 3.52
N THR A 93 -5.18 3.33 4.69
CA THR A 93 -5.16 2.02 5.35
C THR A 93 -6.18 1.87 6.48
N GLU A 94 -6.77 2.96 6.97
CA GLU A 94 -7.80 2.94 8.02
C GLU A 94 -8.98 2.00 7.71
N PRO A 95 -9.56 2.00 6.49
CA PRO A 95 -10.64 1.06 6.16
C PRO A 95 -10.22 -0.41 6.24
N LEU A 96 -8.94 -0.72 6.02
CA LEU A 96 -8.42 -2.09 6.09
C LEU A 96 -8.34 -2.61 7.53
N VAL A 97 -8.19 -1.73 8.52
CA VAL A 97 -8.07 -2.14 9.93
C VAL A 97 -9.36 -2.80 10.39
N GLU A 98 -10.50 -2.16 10.15
CA GLU A 98 -11.79 -2.69 10.57
C GLU A 98 -12.21 -3.88 9.71
N ALA A 99 -12.02 -3.76 8.40
CA ALA A 99 -12.27 -4.83 7.46
C ALA A 99 -11.45 -6.10 7.77
N GLY A 100 -10.19 -5.96 8.17
CA GLY A 100 -9.33 -7.08 8.56
C GLY A 100 -9.72 -7.74 9.89
N LYS A 101 -10.37 -7.00 10.80
CA LYS A 101 -10.85 -7.54 12.10
C LYS A 101 -12.23 -8.19 11.98
N GLN A 102 -13.19 -7.49 11.39
CA GLN A 102 -14.58 -7.95 11.31
C GLN A 102 -14.83 -8.85 10.10
N GLY A 103 -14.01 -8.72 9.06
CA GLY A 103 -14.29 -9.26 7.75
C GLY A 103 -15.42 -8.50 7.05
N LEU A 104 -15.42 -8.54 5.72
CA LEU A 104 -16.49 -7.99 4.90
C LEU A 104 -17.04 -9.06 3.95
N LEU A 105 -18.30 -8.93 3.55
CA LEU A 105 -18.89 -9.82 2.55
C LEU A 105 -18.48 -9.35 1.15
N ALA A 106 -17.77 -10.21 0.42
CA ALA A 106 -17.38 -9.96 -0.97
C ALA A 106 -18.00 -11.01 -1.90
N VAL A 107 -18.34 -10.59 -3.12
CA VAL A 107 -18.74 -11.51 -4.18
C VAL A 107 -17.47 -12.03 -4.85
N CYS A 108 -17.27 -13.35 -4.78
CA CYS A 108 -16.17 -14.02 -5.44
C CYS A 108 -16.44 -14.19 -6.95
N PRO A 109 -15.41 -14.48 -7.76
CA PRO A 109 -15.56 -14.68 -9.21
C PRO A 109 -16.54 -15.80 -9.59
N ASP A 110 -16.76 -16.75 -8.69
CA ASP A 110 -17.74 -17.85 -8.80
C ASP A 110 -19.17 -17.41 -8.45
N SER A 111 -19.42 -16.10 -8.26
CA SER A 111 -20.69 -15.49 -7.85
C SER A 111 -21.16 -15.82 -6.43
N PHE A 112 -20.37 -16.55 -5.64
CA PHE A 112 -20.71 -16.81 -4.24
C PHE A 112 -20.27 -15.66 -3.34
N LYS A 113 -21.08 -15.36 -2.34
CA LYS A 113 -20.71 -14.39 -1.29
C LYS A 113 -19.89 -15.11 -0.24
N GLN A 114 -18.65 -14.67 -0.04
CA GLN A 114 -17.76 -15.18 0.99
C GLN A 114 -17.36 -14.04 1.93
N ARG A 115 -17.08 -14.39 3.19
CA ARG A 115 -16.50 -13.41 4.11
C ARG A 115 -15.01 -13.32 3.83
N ILE A 116 -14.50 -12.13 3.56
CA ILE A 116 -13.07 -11.90 3.35
C ILE A 116 -12.48 -11.07 4.46
N TYR A 117 -11.23 -11.36 4.81
CA TYR A 117 -10.45 -10.63 5.80
C TYR A 117 -9.24 -10.03 5.09
N PRO A 118 -9.34 -8.78 4.60
CA PRO A 118 -8.21 -8.11 3.97
C PRO A 118 -7.16 -7.77 5.03
N VAL A 119 -5.90 -8.14 4.78
CA VAL A 119 -4.79 -7.89 5.70
C VAL A 119 -3.65 -7.26 4.92
N LEU A 120 -3.16 -6.10 5.36
CA LEU A 120 -1.96 -5.51 4.76
C LEU A 120 -0.76 -6.44 4.97
N ALA A 121 -0.33 -7.08 3.89
CA ALA A 121 0.66 -8.15 3.92
C ALA A 121 2.04 -7.68 3.43
N ALA A 122 2.08 -6.72 2.51
CA ALA A 122 3.35 -6.19 1.99
C ALA A 122 3.24 -4.73 1.54
N TYR A 123 4.37 -4.04 1.62
CA TYR A 123 4.59 -2.72 1.04
C TYR A 123 5.78 -2.77 0.09
N ILE A 124 5.54 -2.51 -1.19
CA ILE A 124 6.57 -2.53 -2.25
C ILE A 124 7.04 -1.10 -2.48
N ALA A 125 8.34 -0.87 -2.26
CA ALA A 125 8.97 0.42 -2.39
C ALA A 125 10.46 0.28 -2.69
N ASN A 126 11.08 1.33 -3.24
CA ASN A 126 12.53 1.43 -3.34
C ASN A 126 13.17 1.72 -1.96
N HIS A 127 14.50 1.70 -1.84
CA HIS A 127 15.17 1.86 -0.53
C HIS A 127 14.87 3.19 0.19
N PRO A 128 14.95 4.37 -0.46
CA PRO A 128 14.54 5.63 0.15
C PRO A 128 13.11 5.63 0.71
N GLU A 129 12.16 5.05 -0.03
CA GLU A 129 10.77 4.96 0.41
C GLU A 129 10.54 3.87 1.46
N GLN A 130 11.25 2.73 1.40
CA GLN A 130 11.23 1.75 2.48
C GLN A 130 11.66 2.40 3.79
N CYS A 131 12.74 3.19 3.74
CA CYS A 131 13.22 3.94 4.90
C CYS A 131 12.18 4.93 5.42
N LEU A 132 11.46 5.61 4.52
CA LEU A 132 10.36 6.50 4.89
C LEU A 132 9.23 5.72 5.59
N VAL A 133 8.77 4.62 4.99
CA VAL A 133 7.69 3.77 5.52
C VAL A 133 8.02 3.22 6.91
N THR A 134 9.28 2.83 7.15
CA THR A 134 9.72 2.27 8.42
C THR A 134 10.25 3.31 9.41
N CYS A 135 10.16 4.60 9.09
CA CYS A 135 10.72 5.69 9.89
C CYS A 135 12.24 5.51 10.17
N THR A 136 12.98 4.89 9.25
CA THR A 136 14.43 4.69 9.36
C THR A 136 15.21 5.73 8.55
N LYS A 137 16.42 6.05 9.01
CA LYS A 137 17.34 6.90 8.23
C LYS A 137 17.79 6.17 6.97
N GLN A 138 17.96 6.90 5.86
CA GLN A 138 18.34 6.32 4.56
C GLN A 138 19.70 5.61 4.56
N ASN A 139 20.59 5.95 5.49
CA ASN A 139 21.88 5.28 5.67
C ASN A 139 21.82 4.03 6.58
N ARG A 140 20.62 3.45 6.78
CA ARG A 140 20.40 2.22 7.54
C ARG A 140 19.57 1.25 6.73
N CYS A 141 19.66 -0.04 7.04
CA CYS A 141 18.77 -1.02 6.46
C CYS A 141 17.40 -0.98 7.17
N PRO A 142 16.28 -0.83 6.45
CA PRO A 142 14.94 -0.85 7.04
C PRO A 142 14.48 -2.27 7.43
N LYS A 143 15.27 -3.31 7.10
CA LYS A 143 14.91 -4.72 7.26
C LYS A 143 15.78 -5.48 8.25
N CYS A 144 16.99 -5.03 8.53
CA CYS A 144 17.94 -5.71 9.42
C CYS A 144 18.55 -4.75 10.43
N THR A 145 19.18 -5.32 11.45
CA THR A 145 19.81 -4.59 12.56
C THR A 145 21.29 -4.31 12.33
N VAL A 146 21.82 -4.60 11.13
CA VAL A 146 23.23 -4.43 10.79
C VAL A 146 23.65 -2.96 10.96
N PRO A 147 24.78 -2.67 11.62
CA PRO A 147 25.30 -1.32 11.74
C PRO A 147 25.55 -0.68 10.37
N ALA A 148 25.33 0.64 10.27
CA ALA A 148 25.48 1.36 9.00
C ALA A 148 26.89 1.24 8.37
N HIS A 149 27.93 1.06 9.19
CA HIS A 149 29.32 0.92 8.72
C HIS A 149 29.65 -0.49 8.19
N GLU A 150 28.74 -1.45 8.36
CA GLU A 150 28.84 -2.82 7.83
C GLU A 150 27.91 -3.05 6.63
N LEU A 151 27.19 -2.00 6.19
CA LEU A 151 26.42 -2.02 4.94
C LEU A 151 27.41 -1.78 3.79
N GLY A 152 27.56 -2.77 2.91
CA GLY A 152 28.50 -2.77 1.78
C GLY A 152 28.23 -1.72 0.70
#